data_AF-A0A3M0XUX1-F1
#
_entry.id   AF-A0A3M0XUX1-F1
#
_cell.length_a   1.000
_cell.length_b   1.000
_cell.length_c   1.000
_cell.angle_alpha   90.00
_cell.angle_beta   90.00
_cell.angle_gamma   90.00
#
_symmetry.space_group_name_H-M   'P 1'
#
loop_
_entity.id
_entity.type
_entity.pdbx_description
1 polymer ?
#
loop_
_entity_poly.entity_id
_entity_poly.type
_entity_poly.pdbx_seq_one_letter_code
_entity_poly.pdbx_strand_id
1 'polypeptide(L)'
;LLTSRSARGLVRPLFQKAMPARLEAALRKLFYCMHRYARAPWLVLRALILAILTQGLRVLLYSVASVALGQDVPFLFFAVFIPIIMFVSMLPFSLGGLGVREAGFVYFFSSYGLIDADGAFALSLLVFVATLLSTIPGAYSWVRISGRTNPVT
;
A
#
# COMPACT_ATOMS: atom_id res chain seq x y z
N LEU A 1 5.18 14.50 -23.72
CA LEU A 1 6.60 14.93 -23.81
C LEU A 1 7.56 13.72 -23.86
N LEU A 2 7.37 12.78 -24.80
CA LEU A 2 8.36 11.73 -25.11
C LEU A 2 8.47 11.58 -26.64
N THR A 3 8.61 12.73 -27.29
CA THR A 3 8.93 12.89 -28.72
C THR A 3 10.40 13.25 -28.91
N SER A 4 11.29 12.81 -28.02
CA SER A 4 12.74 12.93 -28.24
C SER A 4 13.22 11.72 -29.02
N ARG A 5 13.58 11.96 -30.28
CA ARG A 5 14.01 10.95 -31.26
C ARG A 5 15.31 10.22 -30.88
N SER A 6 16.04 10.66 -29.85
CA SER A 6 17.39 10.18 -29.52
C SER A 6 17.47 8.98 -28.56
N ALA A 7 16.39 8.61 -27.87
CA ALA A 7 16.43 7.49 -26.90
C ALA A 7 16.28 6.10 -27.55
N ARG A 8 16.09 6.00 -28.87
CA ARG A 8 15.74 4.75 -29.57
C ARG A 8 16.90 3.76 -29.77
N GLY A 9 18.15 4.21 -29.67
CA GLY A 9 19.32 3.37 -29.99
C GLY A 9 19.81 2.49 -28.84
N LEU A 10 19.75 2.97 -27.60
CA LEU A 10 20.53 2.40 -26.51
C LEU A 10 19.77 1.34 -25.68
N VAL A 11 18.44 1.45 -25.60
CA VAL A 11 17.60 0.55 -24.78
C VAL A 11 17.15 -0.72 -25.51
N ARG A 12 17.44 -0.85 -26.82
CA ARG A 12 16.87 -1.91 -27.67
C ARG A 12 17.41 -3.32 -27.39
N PRO A 13 18.72 -3.57 -27.17
CA PRO A 13 19.21 -4.95 -27.02
C PRO A 13 19.03 -5.52 -25.61
N LEU A 14 18.93 -4.66 -24.57
CA LEU A 14 18.75 -5.13 -23.19
C LEU A 14 17.28 -5.50 -22.88
N PHE A 15 16.31 -4.80 -23.47
CA PHE A 15 14.88 -4.99 -23.17
C PHE A 15 14.25 -6.19 -23.90
N GLN A 16 14.81 -6.62 -25.05
CA GLN A 16 14.25 -7.72 -25.84
C GLN A 16 14.67 -9.12 -25.36
N LYS A 17 15.80 -9.24 -24.65
CA LYS A 17 16.35 -10.56 -24.30
C LYS A 17 15.95 -11.08 -22.92
N ALA A 18 15.33 -10.24 -22.08
CA ALA A 18 14.99 -10.58 -20.69
C ALA A 18 13.50 -10.38 -20.33
N MET A 19 12.66 -9.92 -21.27
CA MET A 19 11.26 -9.59 -20.95
C MET A 19 10.30 -10.68 -21.43
N PRO A 20 9.69 -11.48 -20.52
CA PRO A 20 8.72 -12.50 -20.93
C PRO A 20 7.52 -11.84 -21.61
N ALA A 21 6.95 -12.47 -22.65
CA ALA A 21 5.83 -11.92 -23.44
C ALA A 21 4.61 -11.49 -22.59
N ARG A 22 4.43 -12.09 -21.41
CA ARG A 22 3.43 -11.70 -20.40
C ARG A 22 3.68 -10.31 -19.81
N LEU A 23 4.93 -9.95 -19.58
CA LEU A 23 5.34 -8.64 -19.07
C LEU A 23 5.20 -7.56 -20.15
N GLU A 24 5.52 -7.86 -21.41
CA GLU A 24 5.25 -6.91 -22.51
C GLU A 24 3.75 -6.64 -22.67
N ALA A 25 2.93 -7.70 -22.64
CA ALA A 25 1.47 -7.58 -22.73
C ALA A 25 0.89 -6.80 -21.54
N ALA A 26 1.36 -7.06 -20.32
CA ALA A 26 0.97 -6.34 -19.10
C ALA A 26 1.36 -4.86 -19.16
N LEU A 27 2.59 -4.55 -19.60
CA LEU A 27 3.08 -3.18 -19.78
C LEU A 27 2.28 -2.45 -20.86
N ARG A 28 2.02 -3.07 -22.03
CA ARG A 28 1.16 -2.47 -23.06
C ARG A 28 -0.24 -2.19 -22.55
N LYS A 29 -0.84 -3.10 -21.77
CA LYS A 29 -2.15 -2.89 -21.12
C LYS A 29 -2.09 -1.73 -20.13
N LEU A 30 -1.06 -1.67 -19.28
CA LEU A 30 -0.83 -0.57 -18.33
C LEU A 30 -0.68 0.77 -19.05
N PHE A 31 0.16 0.84 -20.08
CA PHE A 31 0.36 2.05 -20.88
C PHE A 31 -0.91 2.48 -21.61
N TYR A 32 -1.67 1.56 -22.18
CA TYR A 32 -2.94 1.86 -22.84
C TYR A 32 -4.00 2.38 -21.85
N CYS A 33 -4.10 1.75 -20.67
CA CYS A 33 -4.97 2.21 -19.59
C CYS A 33 -4.54 3.58 -19.04
N MET A 34 -3.24 3.81 -18.83
CA MET A 34 -2.70 5.10 -18.39
C MET A 34 -2.97 6.20 -19.42
N HIS A 35 -2.85 5.91 -20.72
CA HIS A 35 -3.12 6.88 -21.77
C HIS A 35 -4.61 7.27 -21.84
N ARG A 36 -5.52 6.33 -21.51
CA ARG A 36 -6.96 6.60 -21.41
C ARG A 36 -7.34 7.32 -20.11
N TYR A 37 -6.65 7.02 -19.00
CA TYR A 37 -6.79 7.73 -17.72
C TYR A 37 -6.26 9.17 -17.79
N ALA A 38 -5.18 9.41 -18.54
CA ALA A 38 -4.59 10.73 -18.75
C ALA A 38 -5.50 11.71 -19.50
N ARG A 39 -6.53 11.22 -20.21
CA ARG A 39 -7.53 12.07 -20.89
C ARG A 39 -8.69 12.51 -19.99
N ALA A 40 -8.76 12.01 -18.75
CA ALA A 40 -9.77 12.39 -17.77
C ALA A 40 -9.09 12.87 -16.48
N PRO A 41 -8.53 14.09 -16.45
CA PRO A 41 -7.83 14.62 -15.27
C PRO A 41 -8.71 14.60 -14.01
N TRP A 42 -10.03 14.71 -14.17
CA TRP A 42 -10.99 14.60 -13.10
C TRP A 42 -11.03 13.22 -12.43
N LEU A 43 -10.84 12.15 -13.20
CA LEU A 43 -10.79 10.79 -12.66
C LEU A 43 -9.50 10.55 -11.89
N VAL A 44 -8.37 11.05 -12.41
CA VAL A 44 -7.06 11.02 -11.72
C VAL A 44 -7.14 11.79 -10.41
N LEU A 45 -7.72 12.99 -10.42
CA LEU A 45 -7.87 13.82 -9.23
C LEU A 45 -8.73 13.12 -8.17
N ARG A 46 -9.87 12.53 -8.54
CA ARG A 46 -10.72 11.76 -7.63
C ARG A 46 -9.96 10.57 -7.02
N ALA A 47 -9.22 9.82 -7.83
CA ALA A 47 -8.42 8.70 -7.35
C ALA A 47 -7.33 9.17 -6.37
N LEU A 48 -6.68 10.29 -6.65
CA LEU A 48 -5.67 10.90 -5.79
C LEU A 48 -6.27 11.36 -4.45
N ILE A 49 -7.44 12.01 -4.48
CA ILE A 49 -8.16 12.42 -3.27
C ILE A 49 -8.53 11.20 -2.43
N LEU A 50 -9.06 10.13 -3.05
CA LEU A 50 -9.36 8.88 -2.34
C LEU A 50 -8.08 8.26 -1.74
N ALA A 51 -6.96 8.28 -2.46
CA ALA A 51 -5.69 7.79 -1.95
C ALA A 51 -5.22 8.60 -0.73
N ILE A 52 -5.29 9.93 -0.79
CA ILE A 52 -4.94 10.81 0.33
C ILE A 52 -5.87 10.57 1.53
N LEU A 53 -7.18 10.48 1.29
CA LEU A 53 -8.16 10.21 2.36
C LEU A 53 -7.91 8.87 3.05
N THR A 54 -7.66 7.81 2.28
CA THR A 54 -7.35 6.48 2.83
C THR A 54 -6.01 6.44 3.56
N GLN A 55 -5.01 7.20 3.10
CA GLN A 55 -3.76 7.38 3.83
C GLN A 55 -3.99 8.14 5.14
N GLY A 56 -4.73 9.25 5.10
CA GLY A 56 -5.06 10.06 6.27
C GLY A 56 -5.84 9.28 7.33
N LEU A 57 -6.80 8.46 6.91
CA LEU A 57 -7.56 7.59 7.82
C LEU A 57 -6.65 6.56 8.50
N ARG A 58 -5.66 6.02 7.77
CA ARG A 58 -4.66 5.12 8.37
C ARG A 58 -3.82 5.85 9.41
N VAL A 59 -3.32 7.06 9.11
CA VAL A 59 -2.56 7.87 10.09
C VAL A 59 -3.39 8.16 11.34
N LEU A 60 -4.66 8.52 11.17
CA LEU A 60 -5.62 8.72 12.27
C LEU A 60 -5.80 7.45 13.11
N LEU A 61 -5.97 6.29 12.49
CA LEU A 61 -6.09 5.01 13.20
C LEU A 61 -4.88 4.72 14.08
N TYR A 62 -3.66 4.94 13.57
CA TYR A 62 -2.43 4.78 14.35
C TYR A 62 -2.30 5.80 15.48
N SER A 63 -2.68 7.06 15.23
CA SER A 63 -2.70 8.10 16.26
C SER A 63 -3.66 7.75 17.40
N VAL A 64 -4.88 7.32 17.09
CA VAL A 64 -5.87 6.92 18.11
C VAL A 64 -5.40 5.68 18.87
N ALA A 65 -4.82 4.69 18.17
CA ALA A 65 -4.28 3.49 18.79
C ALA A 65 -3.08 3.81 19.73
N SER A 66 -2.24 4.78 19.38
CA SER A 66 -1.14 5.28 20.23
C SER A 66 -1.67 5.82 21.55
N VAL A 67 -2.69 6.67 21.49
CA VAL A 67 -3.34 7.23 22.68
C VAL A 67 -3.98 6.13 23.53
N ALA A 68 -4.62 5.13 22.90
CA ALA A 68 -5.21 3.99 23.61
C ALA A 68 -4.16 3.13 24.35
N LEU A 69 -2.92 3.12 23.89
CA LEU A 69 -1.78 2.44 24.53
C LEU A 69 -1.02 3.35 25.52
N GLY A 70 -1.51 4.57 25.76
CA GLY A 70 -0.86 5.54 26.66
C GLY A 70 0.44 6.13 26.09
N GLN A 71 0.65 6.05 24.77
CA GLN A 71 1.84 6.56 24.10
C GLN A 71 1.59 7.96 23.56
N ASP A 72 2.40 8.93 23.99
CA ASP A 72 2.29 10.34 23.58
C ASP A 72 3.25 10.65 22.42
N VAL A 73 2.81 10.33 21.20
CA VAL A 73 3.58 10.58 19.98
C VAL A 73 2.92 11.67 19.14
N PRO A 74 3.68 12.70 18.70
CA PRO A 74 3.12 13.75 17.87
C PRO A 74 2.59 13.20 16.54
N PHE A 75 1.40 13.68 16.15
CA PHE A 75 0.70 13.27 14.93
C PHE A 75 1.57 13.33 13.66
N LEU A 76 2.47 14.31 13.57
CA LEU A 76 3.35 14.51 12.42
C LEU A 76 4.27 13.30 12.16
N PHE A 77 4.73 12.62 13.21
CA PHE A 77 5.57 11.42 13.06
C PHE A 77 4.79 10.27 12.42
N PHE A 78 3.53 10.08 12.81
CA PHE A 78 2.65 9.11 12.15
C PHE A 78 2.42 9.48 10.67
N ALA A 79 2.20 10.76 10.37
CA ALA A 79 1.96 11.20 8.99
C ALA A 79 3.13 10.92 8.04
N VAL A 80 4.36 10.96 8.54
CA VAL A 80 5.58 10.71 7.74
C VAL A 80 5.95 9.23 7.72
N PHE A 81 6.01 8.57 8.87
CA PHE A 81 6.53 7.20 8.95
C PHE A 81 5.51 6.15 8.52
N ILE A 82 4.21 6.34 8.77
CA ILE A 82 3.20 5.34 8.40
C ILE A 82 3.19 5.07 6.88
N PRO A 83 3.14 6.07 5.99
CA PRO A 83 3.18 5.81 4.55
C PRO A 83 4.47 5.10 4.10
N ILE A 84 5.61 5.44 4.70
CA ILE A 84 6.91 4.82 4.39
C ILE A 84 6.91 3.36 4.83
N ILE A 85 6.56 3.08 6.09
CA ILE A 85 6.49 1.71 6.63
C ILE A 85 5.53 0.86 5.81
N MET A 86 4.37 1.41 5.44
CA MET A 86 3.40 0.71 4.60
C MET A 86 3.96 0.40 3.23
N PHE A 87 4.66 1.36 2.60
CA PHE A 87 5.31 1.15 1.31
C PHE A 87 6.37 0.03 1.38
N VAL A 88 7.22 0.04 2.41
CA VAL A 88 8.21 -1.04 2.63
C VAL A 88 7.53 -2.38 2.91
N SER A 89 6.40 -2.38 3.62
CA SER A 89 5.63 -3.59 3.94
C SER A 89 4.95 -4.23 2.71
N MET A 90 4.78 -3.48 1.62
CA MET A 90 4.28 -4.02 0.33
C MET A 90 5.34 -4.81 -0.42
N LEU A 91 6.61 -4.73 0.00
CA LEU A 91 7.66 -5.52 -0.61
C LEU A 91 7.42 -7.01 -0.29
N PRO A 92 7.60 -7.91 -1.27
CA PRO A 92 7.32 -9.34 -1.12
C PRO A 92 8.38 -10.08 -0.28
N PHE A 93 8.98 -9.41 0.69
CA PHE A 93 9.95 -9.98 1.62
C PHE A 93 9.28 -10.60 2.86
N SER A 94 7.96 -10.41 3.06
CA SER A 94 7.24 -10.86 4.25
C SER A 94 5.84 -11.44 3.93
N LEU A 95 5.40 -12.42 4.74
CA LEU A 95 4.05 -12.99 4.72
C LEU A 95 3.03 -11.95 5.23
N GLY A 96 2.40 -11.22 4.31
CA GLY A 96 1.35 -10.24 4.64
C GLY A 96 1.85 -9.00 5.41
N GLY A 97 3.15 -8.70 5.34
CA GLY A 97 3.77 -7.57 6.03
C GLY A 97 4.16 -7.86 7.48
N LEU A 98 3.84 -9.04 8.03
CA LEU A 98 4.26 -9.47 9.37
C LEU A 98 5.78 -9.68 9.43
N GLY A 99 6.45 -8.93 10.29
CA GLY A 99 7.91 -8.88 10.44
C GLY A 99 8.51 -7.59 9.90
N VAL A 100 8.26 -7.26 8.62
CA VAL A 100 8.78 -6.01 8.01
C VAL A 100 8.09 -4.79 8.57
N ARG A 101 6.76 -4.86 8.76
CA ARG A 101 6.00 -3.79 9.38
C ARG A 101 6.45 -3.58 10.82
N GLU A 102 6.44 -4.63 11.62
CA GLU A 102 6.80 -4.59 13.05
C GLU A 102 8.22 -4.08 13.25
N ALA A 103 9.19 -4.60 12.48
CA ALA A 103 10.56 -4.12 12.51
C ALA A 103 10.65 -2.65 12.08
N GLY A 104 9.87 -2.23 11.08
CA GLY A 104 9.76 -0.83 10.67
C GLY A 104 9.23 0.07 11.79
N PHE A 105 8.16 -0.34 12.48
CA PHE A 105 7.62 0.41 13.62
C PHE A 105 8.63 0.49 14.76
N VAL A 106 9.20 -0.63 15.18
CA VAL A 106 10.23 -0.64 16.22
C VAL A 106 11.40 0.25 15.81
N TYR A 107 11.93 0.11 14.58
CA TYR A 107 13.05 0.89 14.10
C TYR A 107 12.77 2.39 14.07
N PHE A 108 11.68 2.83 13.43
CA PHE A 108 11.39 4.26 13.27
C PHE A 108 10.92 4.93 14.57
N PHE A 109 10.19 4.24 15.45
CA PHE A 109 9.68 4.87 16.66
C PHE A 109 10.67 4.78 17.84
N SER A 110 11.46 3.71 17.93
CA SER A 110 12.50 3.60 18.98
C SER A 110 13.76 4.41 18.67
N SER A 111 14.14 4.57 17.39
CA SER A 111 15.35 5.34 17.02
C SER A 111 15.24 6.82 17.39
N TYR A 112 14.02 7.36 17.48
CA TYR A 112 13.76 8.74 17.89
C TYR A 112 13.36 8.86 19.36
N GLY A 113 13.40 7.75 20.13
CA GLY A 113 13.05 7.72 21.56
C GLY A 113 11.59 8.10 21.84
N LEU A 114 10.70 7.94 20.85
CA LEU A 114 9.29 8.32 20.98
C LEU A 114 8.47 7.26 21.71
N ILE A 115 8.80 5.98 21.49
CA ILE A 115 8.16 4.82 22.09
C ILE A 115 9.22 3.74 22.30
N ASP A 116 9.12 2.99 23.40
CA ASP A 116 9.90 1.77 23.61
C ASP A 116 9.62 0.72 22.53
N ALA A 117 10.58 -0.18 22.28
CA ALA A 117 10.44 -1.22 21.27
C ALA A 117 9.16 -2.07 21.48
N ASP A 118 8.85 -2.41 22.72
CA ASP A 118 7.65 -3.19 23.08
C ASP A 118 6.36 -2.40 22.80
N GLY A 119 6.34 -1.10 23.09
CA GLY A 119 5.20 -0.23 22.80
C GLY A 119 4.96 -0.06 21.29
N ALA A 120 6.02 0.12 20.51
CA ALA A 120 5.94 0.23 19.05
C ALA A 120 5.46 -1.08 18.41
N PHE A 121 5.92 -2.21 18.92
CA PHE A 121 5.45 -3.53 18.52
C PHE A 121 3.96 -3.72 18.85
N ALA A 122 3.55 -3.40 20.09
CA ALA A 122 2.16 -3.48 20.53
C ALA A 122 1.23 -2.60 19.69
N LEU A 123 1.66 -1.40 19.32
CA LEU A 123 0.92 -0.49 18.45
C LEU A 123 0.69 -1.08 17.05
N SER A 124 1.74 -1.61 16.43
CA SER A 124 1.64 -2.28 15.12
C SER A 124 0.67 -3.45 15.18
N LEU A 125 0.77 -4.27 16.23
CA LEU A 125 -0.06 -5.45 16.41
C LEU A 125 -1.54 -5.10 16.68
N LEU A 126 -1.80 -4.11 17.52
CA LEU A 126 -3.16 -3.64 17.84
C LEU A 126 -3.89 -3.18 16.58
N VAL A 127 -3.24 -2.34 15.78
CA VAL A 127 -3.81 -1.82 14.53
C VAL A 127 -4.00 -2.95 13.51
N PHE A 128 -3.10 -3.93 13.47
CA PHE A 128 -3.25 -5.10 12.61
C PHE A 128 -4.48 -5.94 12.97
N VAL A 129 -4.66 -6.26 14.25
CA VAL A 129 -5.82 -7.01 14.72
C VAL A 129 -7.10 -6.23 14.44
N ALA A 130 -7.12 -4.93 14.74
CA ALA A 130 -8.26 -4.06 14.41
C ALA A 130 -8.58 -4.06 12.91
N THR A 131 -7.54 -4.04 12.06
CA THR A 131 -7.69 -4.12 10.60
C THR A 131 -8.25 -5.46 10.18
N LEU A 132 -7.75 -6.58 10.72
CA LEU A 132 -8.28 -7.91 10.45
C LEU A 132 -9.77 -8.01 10.82
N LEU A 133 -10.15 -7.52 12.00
CA LEU A 133 -11.56 -7.49 12.43
C LEU A 133 -12.42 -6.64 11.48
N SER A 134 -11.90 -5.53 10.97
CA SER A 134 -12.62 -4.68 10.01
C SER A 134 -12.91 -5.37 8.67
N THR A 135 -12.19 -6.44 8.32
CA THR A 135 -12.43 -7.21 7.09
C THR A 135 -13.56 -8.23 7.19
N ILE A 136 -14.03 -8.56 8.39
CA ILE A 136 -15.08 -9.56 8.63
C ILE A 136 -16.37 -9.28 7.82
N PRO A 137 -16.91 -8.05 7.76
CA PRO A 137 -18.10 -7.77 6.96
C PRO A 137 -17.87 -8.03 5.46
N GLY A 138 -16.66 -7.73 4.97
CA GLY A 138 -16.23 -8.05 3.60
C GLY A 138 -16.23 -9.55 3.36
N ALA A 139 -15.61 -10.32 4.25
CA ALA A 139 -15.58 -11.78 4.17
C ALA A 139 -16.98 -12.40 4.23
N TYR A 140 -17.84 -11.90 5.12
CA TYR A 140 -19.24 -12.32 5.23
C TYR A 140 -20.01 -12.06 3.93
N SER A 141 -19.88 -10.87 3.35
CA SER A 141 -20.52 -10.52 2.08
C SER A 141 -20.06 -11.42 0.93
N TRP A 142 -18.76 -11.75 0.91
CA TRP A 142 -18.18 -12.63 -0.10
C TRP A 142 -18.75 -14.04 -0.03
N VAL A 143 -18.83 -14.64 1.16
CA VAL A 143 -19.43 -15.99 1.34
C VAL A 143 -20.89 -16.02 0.87
N ARG A 144 -21.65 -14.93 1.12
CA ARG A 144 -23.06 -14.81 0.69
C ARG A 144 -23.21 -14.72 -0.83
N ILE A 145 -22.24 -14.09 -1.52
CA ILE A 145 -22.24 -13.93 -2.97
C ILE A 145 -21.72 -15.20 -3.66
N SER A 146 -20.65 -15.81 -3.14
CA SER A 146 -20.05 -17.03 -3.68
C SER A 146 -20.98 -18.25 -3.61
N GLY A 147 -21.92 -18.27 -2.66
CA GLY A 147 -22.99 -19.29 -2.61
C GLY A 147 -24.05 -19.18 -3.72
N ARG A 148 -24.08 -18.07 -4.50
CA ARG A 148 -25.01 -17.89 -5.64
C ARG A 148 -24.40 -18.30 -6.99
N THR A 149 -23.08 -18.46 -7.07
CA THR A 149 -22.40 -18.90 -8.29
C THR A 149 -22.11 -20.40 -8.21
N ASN A 150 -23.17 -21.22 -8.27
CA ASN A 150 -23.03 -22.60 -8.74
C ASN A 150 -22.71 -22.54 -10.26
N PRO A 151 -21.86 -23.43 -10.79
CA PRO A 151 -21.30 -23.29 -12.12
C PRO A 151 -22.39 -23.40 -13.18
N VAL A 152 -22.46 -22.42 -14.08
CA VAL A 152 -23.06 -22.63 -15.39
C VAL A 152 -22.03 -23.43 -16.19
N THR A 153 -22.25 -24.75 -16.23
CA THR A 153 -21.68 -25.80 -17.11
C THR A 153 -20.18 -25.79 -17.37
#